data_AF-A0A3C1G3N1-F1
#
_entry.id   AF-A0A3C1G3N1-F1
#
_cell.length_a   1.000
_cell.length_b   1.000
_cell.length_c   1.000
_cell.angle_alpha   90.00
_cell.angle_beta   90.00
_cell.angle_gamma   90.00
#
_symmetry.space_group_name_H-M   'P 1'
#
loop_
_entity.id
_entity.type
_entity.pdbx_description
1 polymer ?
#
loop_
_entity_poly.entity_id
_entity_poly.type
_entity_poly.pdbx_seq_one_letter_code
_entity_poly.pdbx_strand_id
1 'polypeptide(L)'
;MKDILPLAPDDFGLFQKLLIEASGLSFDEGRRQSLHRALWERLQHRGYDSYREYYNLLKFHPEGRLEIRELFDLITIGETYFFRNRAQFDVLMRFVLPEIIQRKVNSGDKCIRAWSAGCSRGDEAYSIAMAMMEVFPSYGEWRISILGTDINRKSLTSSEEAVYGDKDIGHLPKEYLEKYFKTQGSTYHLRDDVKALVEFEYHNLARDPCLHEKMQNVDILFCRNVIIYFDPQATQRVIENSYNCLAQDGYLFLGHTETLWQITNRFERVEFPQTFIYKKRLGPIQEDAMKPFMAVPEINIEGLTFSAAPIGAFKAEVKVEGSGSPLRLRSEPFGLSSGGNLGLEGDFKPSEQVEDPTLPVDEPCDAAFLSSPDHTAAQDKRHSLADLTKATILANEAKYKEAADLLGKIVKADNLSVEAYYLLGVLSYKTGDLKEAEAQFRKVIYVAPDSVLAYFNLGNMYRYQRKLGEAAREFKNAIRLLEKKPKDEQVRFCEDFTAEFLLRACRNTLAQISRRGGKYE
;
A
#
# COMPACT_ATOMS: atom_id res chain seq x y z
N MET A 1 1.14 31.19 25.15
CA MET A 1 1.17 29.73 25.32
C MET A 1 2.43 29.39 26.10
N LYS A 2 2.37 28.55 27.12
CA LYS A 2 3.60 28.03 27.75
C LYS A 2 4.38 27.26 26.67
N ASP A 3 5.69 27.46 26.61
CA ASP A 3 6.56 26.67 25.73
C ASP A 3 6.46 25.19 26.09
N ILE A 4 6.55 24.32 25.08
CA ILE A 4 6.48 22.88 25.29
C ILE A 4 7.67 22.46 26.15
N LEU A 5 7.39 21.89 27.33
CA LEU A 5 8.42 21.36 28.21
C LEU A 5 9.23 20.28 27.46
N PRO A 6 10.59 20.30 27.52
CA PRO A 6 11.39 19.28 26.86
C PRO A 6 11.14 17.90 27.48
N LEU A 7 11.00 16.88 26.64
CA LEU A 7 10.83 15.48 27.06
C LEU A 7 12.16 14.75 26.98
N ALA A 8 12.74 14.48 28.17
CA ALA A 8 14.00 13.75 28.29
C ALA A 8 13.88 12.33 27.69
N PRO A 9 14.97 11.76 27.14
CA PRO A 9 14.96 10.39 26.59
C PRO A 9 14.47 9.33 27.57
N ASP A 10 14.87 9.41 28.84
CA ASP A 10 14.45 8.44 29.87
C ASP A 10 12.94 8.52 30.14
N ASP A 11 12.39 9.73 30.25
CA ASP A 11 10.94 9.93 30.43
C ASP A 11 10.17 9.46 29.20
N PHE A 12 10.67 9.73 27.99
CA PHE A 12 10.09 9.21 26.76
C PHE A 12 10.00 7.68 26.77
N GLY A 13 11.08 6.99 27.14
CA GLY A 13 11.10 5.53 27.25
C GLY A 13 10.07 4.98 28.25
N LEU A 14 9.80 5.71 29.33
CA LEU A 14 8.77 5.32 30.30
C LEU A 14 7.35 5.43 29.73
N PHE A 15 7.02 6.53 29.05
CA PHE A 15 5.73 6.67 28.38
C PHE A 15 5.57 5.65 27.25
N GLN A 16 6.61 5.48 26.43
CA GLN A 16 6.63 4.50 25.34
C GLN A 16 6.29 3.10 25.88
N LYS A 17 7.00 2.65 26.93
CA LYS A 17 6.75 1.36 27.57
C LYS A 17 5.32 1.26 28.13
N LEU A 18 4.84 2.29 28.82
CA LEU A 18 3.49 2.31 29.39
C LEU A 18 2.41 2.20 28.30
N LEU A 19 2.57 2.93 27.20
CA LEU A 19 1.60 2.95 26.12
C LEU A 19 1.62 1.66 25.29
N ILE A 20 2.80 1.08 25.05
CA ILE A 20 2.91 -0.27 24.46
C ILE A 20 2.23 -1.30 25.39
N GLU A 21 2.48 -1.25 26.70
CA GLU A 21 1.82 -2.12 27.68
C GLU A 21 0.29 -1.98 27.63
N ALA A 22 -0.22 -0.75 27.52
CA ALA A 22 -1.65 -0.47 27.52
C ALA A 22 -2.36 -0.72 26.18
N SER A 23 -1.70 -0.48 25.03
CA SER A 23 -2.33 -0.54 23.70
C SER A 23 -1.75 -1.55 22.72
N GLY A 24 -0.49 -1.98 22.92
CA GLY A 24 0.27 -2.72 21.92
C GLY A 24 0.81 -1.85 20.77
N LEU A 25 0.51 -0.54 20.75
CA LEU A 25 1.04 0.38 19.74
C LEU A 25 2.50 0.72 20.02
N SER A 26 3.35 0.51 19.03
CA SER A 26 4.76 0.90 19.02
C SER A 26 4.89 2.39 18.64
N PHE A 27 5.74 3.10 19.37
CA PHE A 27 6.08 4.51 19.12
C PHE A 27 7.57 4.58 18.84
N ASP A 28 7.96 4.54 17.58
CA ASP A 28 9.35 4.71 17.16
C ASP A 28 9.77 6.19 17.22
N GLU A 29 11.03 6.47 16.86
CA GLU A 29 11.58 7.83 16.85
C GLU A 29 10.80 8.75 15.88
N GLY A 30 10.30 8.20 14.76
CA GLY A 30 9.44 8.94 13.82
C GLY A 30 8.14 9.45 14.44
N ARG A 31 7.64 8.77 15.48
CA ARG A 31 6.44 9.16 16.24
C ARG A 31 6.75 9.89 17.54
N ARG A 32 8.03 10.14 17.87
CA ARG A 32 8.42 10.83 19.11
C ARG A 32 7.78 12.21 19.22
N GLN A 33 7.83 13.00 18.15
CA GLN A 33 7.33 14.37 18.17
C GLN A 33 5.81 14.44 18.34
N SER A 34 5.07 13.54 17.68
CA SER A 34 3.61 13.50 17.82
C SER A 34 3.19 13.03 19.21
N LEU A 35 3.87 12.01 19.76
CA LEU A 35 3.66 11.58 21.13
C LEU A 35 4.00 12.69 22.14
N HIS A 36 5.11 13.40 21.95
CA HIS A 36 5.52 14.50 22.83
C HIS A 36 4.47 15.63 22.86
N ARG A 37 3.94 16.02 21.69
CA ARG A 37 2.87 17.03 21.61
C ARG A 37 1.60 16.57 22.33
N ALA A 38 1.17 15.33 22.13
CA ALA A 38 -0.02 14.80 22.78
C ALA A 38 0.16 14.70 24.31
N LEU A 39 1.33 14.25 24.78
CA LEU A 39 1.66 14.22 26.20
C LEU A 39 1.65 15.63 26.80
N TRP A 40 2.20 16.63 26.10
CA TRP A 40 2.18 18.02 26.53
C TRP A 40 0.76 18.57 26.65
N GLU A 41 -0.07 18.35 25.64
CA GLU A 41 -1.46 18.80 25.63
C GLU A 41 -2.25 18.24 26.83
N ARG A 42 -2.14 16.93 27.07
CA ARG A 42 -2.82 16.28 28.20
C ARG A 42 -2.26 16.71 29.56
N LEU A 43 -0.93 16.82 29.68
CA LEU A 43 -0.25 17.29 30.88
C LEU A 43 -0.74 18.70 31.28
N GLN A 44 -0.83 19.63 30.31
CA GLN A 44 -1.35 20.98 30.52
C GLN A 44 -2.83 20.97 30.90
N HIS A 45 -3.64 20.18 30.19
CA HIS A 45 -5.07 20.06 30.50
C HIS A 45 -5.33 19.55 31.92
N ARG A 46 -4.47 18.67 32.43
CA ARG A 46 -4.54 18.13 33.80
C ARG A 46 -3.87 19.00 34.86
N GLY A 47 -3.19 20.07 34.45
CA GLY A 47 -2.55 21.02 35.37
C GLY A 47 -1.26 20.51 36.03
N TYR A 48 -0.55 19.58 35.40
CA TYR A 48 0.78 19.16 35.87
C TYR A 48 1.88 20.03 35.24
N ASP A 49 2.98 20.23 35.96
CA ASP A 49 4.13 21.01 35.45
C ASP A 49 5.36 20.12 35.14
N SER A 50 5.26 18.80 35.38
CA SER A 50 6.32 17.83 35.10
C SER A 50 5.81 16.55 34.45
N TYR A 51 6.53 16.06 33.44
CA TYR A 51 6.27 14.77 32.81
C TYR A 51 6.32 13.61 33.80
N ARG A 52 7.18 13.69 34.82
CA ARG A 52 7.30 12.63 35.82
C ARG A 52 6.05 12.52 36.70
N GLU A 53 5.49 13.66 37.09
CA GLU A 53 4.24 13.70 37.86
C GLU A 53 3.05 13.21 37.02
N TYR A 54 3.00 13.64 35.76
CA TYR A 54 1.99 13.16 34.82
C TYR A 54 2.12 11.64 34.58
N TYR A 55 3.33 11.11 34.44
CA TYR A 55 3.57 9.67 34.36
C TYR A 55 3.05 8.93 35.59
N ASN A 56 3.26 9.48 36.79
CA ASN A 56 2.78 8.88 38.03
C ASN A 56 1.25 8.85 38.09
N LEU A 57 0.56 9.88 37.58
CA LEU A 57 -0.89 9.85 37.39
C LEU A 57 -1.29 8.66 36.51
N LEU A 58 -0.68 8.53 35.32
CA LEU A 58 -1.05 7.47 34.38
C LEU A 58 -0.81 6.06 34.95
N LYS A 59 0.28 5.86 35.70
CA LYS A 59 0.68 4.53 36.19
C LYS A 59 0.01 4.12 37.50
N PHE A 60 -0.14 5.04 38.45
CA PHE A 60 -0.48 4.70 39.84
C PHE A 60 -1.81 5.26 40.32
N HIS A 61 -2.35 6.30 39.69
CA HIS A 61 -3.61 6.89 40.12
C HIS A 61 -4.82 6.10 39.58
N PRO A 62 -5.94 5.99 40.32
CA PRO A 62 -7.15 5.33 39.83
C PRO A 62 -7.71 5.90 38.52
N GLU A 63 -7.55 7.21 38.30
CA GLU A 63 -7.97 7.88 37.06
C GLU A 63 -7.00 7.67 35.88
N GLY A 64 -5.80 7.12 36.12
CA GLY A 64 -4.78 6.95 35.08
C GLY A 64 -5.29 6.18 33.86
N ARG A 65 -6.19 5.20 34.07
CA ARG A 65 -6.83 4.46 32.97
C ARG A 65 -7.74 5.32 32.10
N LEU A 66 -8.45 6.29 32.67
CA LEU A 66 -9.29 7.21 31.90
C LEU A 66 -8.40 8.19 31.13
N GLU A 67 -7.35 8.70 31.76
CA GLU A 67 -6.41 9.62 31.13
C GLU A 67 -5.63 8.97 29.97
N ILE A 68 -5.25 7.69 30.11
CA ILE A 68 -4.64 6.92 29.01
C ILE A 68 -5.58 6.82 27.80
N ARG A 69 -6.90 6.69 28.00
CA ARG A 69 -7.88 6.66 26.90
C ARG A 69 -7.90 7.98 26.14
N GLU A 70 -7.94 9.09 26.87
CA GLU A 70 -7.88 10.43 26.28
C GLU A 70 -6.59 10.67 25.48
N LEU A 71 -5.47 10.12 25.95
CA LEU A 71 -4.21 10.17 25.24
C LEU A 71 -4.23 9.34 23.95
N PHE A 72 -4.89 8.16 23.96
CA PHE A 72 -5.06 7.36 22.74
C PHE A 72 -5.79 8.11 21.64
N ASP A 73 -6.83 8.88 22.01
CA ASP A 73 -7.57 9.67 21.03
C ASP A 73 -6.72 10.73 20.30
N LEU A 74 -5.59 11.14 20.88
CA LEU A 74 -4.67 12.12 20.29
C LEU A 74 -3.52 11.48 19.50
N ILE A 75 -3.06 10.28 19.89
CA ILE A 75 -1.84 9.68 19.34
C ILE A 75 -2.08 8.66 18.23
N THR A 76 -3.31 8.17 18.07
CA THR A 76 -3.69 7.27 16.98
C THR A 76 -3.81 8.05 15.67
N ILE A 77 -3.29 7.48 14.58
CA ILE A 77 -3.40 8.07 13.24
C ILE A 77 -4.66 7.50 12.57
N GLY A 78 -5.66 8.35 12.37
CA GLY A 78 -6.97 7.98 11.83
C GLY A 78 -7.18 8.37 10.36
N GLU A 79 -6.12 8.39 9.54
CA GLU A 79 -6.29 8.71 8.11
C GLU A 79 -7.04 7.59 7.39
N THR A 80 -8.25 7.90 6.93
CA THR A 80 -9.13 6.98 6.21
C THR A 80 -9.98 7.75 5.20
N TYR A 81 -10.49 7.05 4.19
CA TYR A 81 -11.40 7.60 3.19
C TYR A 81 -12.17 6.47 2.51
N PHE A 82 -13.34 6.81 1.97
CA PHE A 82 -14.21 5.84 1.30
C PHE A 82 -13.51 5.11 0.15
N PHE A 83 -13.71 3.80 0.07
CA PHE A 83 -13.13 2.91 -0.93
C PHE A 83 -11.60 3.01 -1.06
N ARG A 84 -10.89 3.28 0.05
CA ARG A 84 -9.42 3.29 0.10
C ARG A 84 -8.84 2.03 -0.52
N ASN A 85 -7.90 2.19 -1.46
CA ASN A 85 -7.41 1.13 -2.37
C ASN A 85 -8.54 0.45 -3.15
N ARG A 86 -8.97 1.11 -4.24
CA ARG A 86 -10.10 0.67 -5.06
C ARG A 86 -9.98 -0.78 -5.54
N ALA A 87 -8.77 -1.23 -5.87
CA ALA A 87 -8.54 -2.59 -6.35
C ALA A 87 -8.99 -3.66 -5.34
N GLN A 88 -8.84 -3.44 -4.03
CA GLN A 88 -9.34 -4.38 -3.01
C GLN A 88 -10.86 -4.42 -2.94
N PHE A 89 -11.53 -3.27 -3.10
CA PHE A 89 -12.99 -3.23 -3.15
C PHE A 89 -13.54 -3.83 -4.46
N ASP A 90 -12.84 -3.67 -5.59
CA ASP A 90 -13.22 -4.34 -6.83
C ASP A 90 -13.12 -5.87 -6.69
N VAL A 91 -12.09 -6.37 -6.01
CA VAL A 91 -11.97 -7.81 -5.66
C VAL A 91 -13.08 -8.25 -4.71
N LEU A 92 -13.40 -7.43 -3.69
CA LEU A 92 -14.52 -7.70 -2.78
C LEU A 92 -15.82 -7.87 -3.58
N MET A 93 -16.14 -6.91 -4.45
CA MET A 93 -17.40 -6.86 -5.17
C MET A 93 -17.52 -7.89 -6.28
N ARG A 94 -16.44 -8.17 -7.02
CA ARG A 94 -16.48 -9.01 -8.23
C ARG A 94 -16.11 -10.46 -7.99
N PHE A 95 -15.44 -10.77 -6.88
CA PHE A 95 -14.95 -12.11 -6.59
C PHE A 95 -15.42 -12.63 -5.23
N VAL A 96 -15.10 -11.92 -4.14
CA VAL A 96 -15.34 -12.43 -2.78
C VAL A 96 -16.83 -12.49 -2.44
N LEU A 97 -17.58 -11.41 -2.66
CA LEU A 97 -19.01 -11.39 -2.38
C LEU A 97 -19.78 -12.41 -3.23
N PRO A 98 -19.61 -12.50 -4.57
CA PRO A 98 -20.24 -13.54 -5.37
C PRO A 98 -19.95 -14.97 -4.91
N GLU A 99 -18.69 -15.26 -4.53
CA GLU A 99 -18.31 -16.58 -4.02
C GLU A 99 -19.01 -16.91 -2.70
N ILE A 100 -19.02 -15.98 -1.75
CA ILE A 100 -19.68 -16.15 -0.46
C ILE A 100 -21.18 -16.34 -0.65
N ILE A 101 -21.82 -15.52 -1.50
CA ILE A 101 -23.25 -15.63 -1.82
C ILE A 101 -23.57 -17.04 -2.32
N GLN A 102 -22.82 -17.52 -3.30
CA GLN A 102 -23.08 -18.83 -3.90
C GLN A 102 -22.98 -19.95 -2.86
N ARG A 103 -21.95 -19.92 -2.00
CA ARG A 103 -21.77 -20.92 -0.94
C ARG A 103 -22.90 -20.88 0.08
N LYS A 104 -23.29 -19.67 0.50
CA LYS A 104 -24.32 -19.41 1.51
C LYS A 104 -25.73 -19.76 1.02
N VAL A 105 -26.02 -19.52 -0.26
CA VAL A 105 -27.25 -20.00 -0.91
C VAL A 105 -27.29 -21.53 -0.93
N ASN A 106 -26.17 -22.19 -1.30
CA ASN A 106 -26.10 -23.65 -1.38
C ASN A 106 -26.28 -24.32 0.00
N SER A 107 -25.80 -23.69 1.08
CA SER A 107 -25.96 -24.21 2.44
C SER A 107 -27.28 -23.80 3.11
N GLY A 108 -28.06 -22.90 2.49
CA GLY A 108 -29.26 -22.31 3.09
C GLY A 108 -28.98 -21.28 4.20
N ASP A 109 -27.71 -20.92 4.45
CA ASP A 109 -27.31 -19.93 5.45
C ASP A 109 -27.27 -18.52 4.83
N LYS A 110 -28.37 -17.77 4.86
CA LYS A 110 -28.41 -16.38 4.37
C LYS A 110 -27.78 -15.36 5.34
N CYS A 111 -26.76 -15.73 6.12
CA CYS A 111 -26.06 -14.84 7.05
C CYS A 111 -24.66 -14.49 6.54
N ILE A 112 -24.34 -13.19 6.49
CA ILE A 112 -23.00 -12.70 6.14
C ILE A 112 -22.50 -11.76 7.23
N ARG A 113 -21.30 -12.03 7.74
CA ARG A 113 -20.64 -11.23 8.77
C ARG A 113 -19.38 -10.60 8.21
N ALA A 114 -19.24 -9.29 8.36
CA ALA A 114 -18.00 -8.59 8.09
C ALA A 114 -17.48 -7.83 9.31
N TRP A 115 -16.16 -7.67 9.39
CA TRP A 115 -15.50 -6.92 10.46
C TRP A 115 -14.43 -6.01 9.88
N SER A 116 -14.56 -4.69 10.09
CA SER A 116 -13.51 -3.70 9.88
C SER A 116 -12.80 -3.42 11.20
N ALA A 117 -11.62 -4.01 11.36
CA ALA A 117 -10.75 -3.91 12.51
C ALA A 117 -9.79 -2.71 12.34
N GLY A 118 -9.91 -1.70 13.22
CA GLY A 118 -9.27 -0.40 13.06
C GLY A 118 -10.02 0.50 12.10
N CYS A 119 -11.34 0.62 12.28
CA CYS A 119 -12.25 1.26 11.33
C CYS A 119 -12.16 2.79 11.28
N SER A 120 -11.45 3.43 12.21
CA SER A 120 -11.32 4.88 12.32
C SER A 120 -12.70 5.58 12.30
N ARG A 121 -12.92 6.58 11.43
CA ARG A 121 -14.18 7.34 11.30
C ARG A 121 -15.29 6.59 10.54
N GLY A 122 -15.12 5.27 10.34
CA GLY A 122 -16.14 4.37 9.80
C GLY A 122 -16.18 4.29 8.28
N ASP A 123 -15.38 5.08 7.56
CA ASP A 123 -15.36 5.14 6.09
C ASP A 123 -15.17 3.75 5.45
N GLU A 124 -14.30 2.91 6.04
CA GLU A 124 -14.06 1.55 5.56
C GLU A 124 -15.27 0.64 5.81
N ALA A 125 -15.83 0.65 7.02
CA ALA A 125 -16.99 -0.16 7.38
C ALA A 125 -18.21 0.20 6.50
N TYR A 126 -18.44 1.49 6.27
CA TYR A 126 -19.49 1.96 5.36
C TYR A 126 -19.18 1.68 3.89
N SER A 127 -17.92 1.68 3.46
CA SER A 127 -17.55 1.24 2.11
C SER A 127 -17.86 -0.25 1.88
N ILE A 128 -17.65 -1.09 2.90
CA ILE A 128 -18.05 -2.51 2.87
C ILE A 128 -19.57 -2.61 2.76
N ALA A 129 -20.32 -1.83 3.56
CA ALA A 129 -21.78 -1.80 3.51
C ALA A 129 -22.31 -1.42 2.11
N MET A 130 -21.80 -0.32 1.54
CA MET A 130 -22.15 0.11 0.19
C MET A 130 -21.77 -0.95 -0.86
N ALA A 131 -20.59 -1.56 -0.77
CA ALA A 131 -20.18 -2.64 -1.67
C ALA A 131 -21.13 -3.84 -1.61
N MET A 132 -21.60 -4.22 -0.42
CA MET A 132 -22.62 -5.26 -0.26
C MET A 132 -23.96 -4.81 -0.88
N MET A 133 -24.42 -3.59 -0.65
CA MET A 133 -25.67 -3.11 -1.24
C MET A 133 -25.64 -3.07 -2.79
N GLU A 134 -24.48 -2.81 -3.39
CA GLU A 134 -24.32 -2.87 -4.85
C GLU A 134 -24.36 -4.29 -5.41
N VAL A 135 -23.78 -5.26 -4.71
CA VAL A 135 -23.71 -6.65 -5.18
C VAL A 135 -24.99 -7.43 -4.85
N PHE A 136 -25.74 -7.03 -3.83
CA PHE A 136 -26.96 -7.68 -3.38
C PHE A 136 -28.19 -6.80 -3.65
N PRO A 137 -28.82 -6.87 -4.84
CA PRO A 137 -30.07 -6.15 -5.10
C PRO A 137 -31.20 -6.47 -4.09
N SER A 138 -31.20 -7.67 -3.51
CA SER A 138 -32.14 -8.13 -2.48
C SER A 138 -31.47 -8.32 -1.11
N TYR A 139 -30.58 -7.41 -0.69
CA TYR A 139 -29.87 -7.51 0.59
C TYR A 139 -30.81 -7.62 1.81
N GLY A 140 -32.04 -7.10 1.72
CA GLY A 140 -33.05 -7.21 2.79
C GLY A 140 -33.52 -8.64 3.08
N GLU A 141 -33.27 -9.60 2.18
CA GLU A 141 -33.53 -11.03 2.44
C GLU A 141 -32.40 -11.73 3.20
N TRP A 142 -31.28 -11.04 3.41
CA TRP A 142 -30.08 -11.58 4.04
C TRP A 142 -29.88 -10.97 5.42
N ARG A 143 -29.39 -11.78 6.35
CA ARG A 143 -28.91 -11.27 7.64
C ARG A 143 -27.46 -10.81 7.47
N ILE A 144 -27.30 -9.55 7.11
CA ILE A 144 -25.99 -8.89 6.98
C ILE A 144 -25.67 -8.17 8.28
N SER A 145 -24.46 -8.39 8.81
CA SER A 145 -23.95 -7.61 9.94
C SER A 145 -22.51 -7.21 9.71
N ILE A 146 -22.23 -5.90 9.81
CA ILE A 146 -20.89 -5.35 9.70
C ILE A 146 -20.52 -4.77 11.06
N LEU A 147 -19.38 -5.19 11.60
CA LEU A 147 -18.82 -4.63 12.82
C LEU A 147 -17.64 -3.71 12.45
N GLY A 148 -17.65 -2.46 12.87
CA GLY A 148 -16.49 -1.59 12.88
C GLY A 148 -15.92 -1.52 14.29
N THR A 149 -14.63 -1.76 14.48
CA THR A 149 -14.02 -1.56 15.79
C THR A 149 -12.78 -0.68 15.74
N ASP A 150 -12.59 0.13 16.77
CA ASP A 150 -11.39 0.96 16.91
C ASP A 150 -11.00 1.15 18.39
N ILE A 151 -9.76 1.58 18.62
CA ILE A 151 -9.27 1.98 19.94
C ILE A 151 -9.57 3.47 20.21
N ASN A 152 -9.69 4.29 19.17
CA ASN A 152 -9.99 5.71 19.28
C ASN A 152 -11.50 5.94 19.42
N ARG A 153 -11.92 6.48 20.57
CA ARG A 153 -13.33 6.66 20.88
C ARG A 153 -13.94 7.85 20.15
N LYS A 154 -13.18 8.92 19.92
CA LYS A 154 -13.64 10.07 19.14
C LYS A 154 -13.93 9.69 17.69
N SER A 155 -13.10 8.82 17.11
CA SER A 155 -13.33 8.25 15.78
C SER A 155 -14.61 7.43 15.74
N LEU A 156 -14.88 6.60 16.76
CA LEU A 156 -16.12 5.83 16.86
C LEU A 156 -17.37 6.72 17.02
N THR A 157 -17.30 7.77 17.82
CA THR A 157 -18.40 8.75 17.89
C THR A 157 -18.63 9.40 16.53
N SER A 158 -17.57 9.80 15.82
CA SER A 158 -17.69 10.34 14.46
C SER A 158 -18.29 9.32 13.47
N SER A 159 -18.00 8.03 13.63
CA SER A 159 -18.53 6.99 12.75
C SER A 159 -20.02 6.73 13.01
N GLU A 160 -20.48 6.83 14.25
CA GLU A 160 -21.91 6.75 14.61
C GLU A 160 -22.70 7.95 14.07
N GLU A 161 -22.12 9.16 14.12
CA GLU A 161 -22.72 10.35 13.51
C GLU A 161 -22.85 10.19 11.99
N ALA A 162 -21.81 9.67 11.34
CA ALA A 162 -21.72 9.45 9.90
C ALA A 162 -21.94 10.73 9.07
N VAL A 163 -21.33 11.83 9.54
CA VAL A 163 -21.34 13.14 8.89
C VAL A 163 -19.95 13.47 8.37
N TYR A 164 -19.88 13.83 7.10
CA TYR A 164 -18.63 14.01 6.36
C TYR A 164 -18.58 15.38 5.70
N GLY A 165 -17.37 15.94 5.56
CA GLY A 165 -17.14 17.18 4.83
C GLY A 165 -16.65 16.95 3.40
N ASP A 166 -16.44 18.03 2.64
CA ASP A 166 -16.01 17.96 1.24
C ASP A 166 -14.70 17.18 1.03
N LYS A 167 -13.75 17.30 1.96
CA LYS A 167 -12.46 16.58 1.88
C LYS A 167 -12.63 15.07 2.03
N ASP A 168 -13.57 14.63 2.86
CA ASP A 168 -13.79 13.22 3.16
C ASP A 168 -14.45 12.50 1.95
N ILE A 169 -15.34 13.18 1.23
CA ILE A 169 -16.05 12.63 0.06
C ILE A 169 -15.27 12.77 -1.25
N GLY A 170 -14.14 13.46 -1.27
CA GLY A 170 -13.42 13.84 -2.50
C GLY A 170 -12.96 12.66 -3.36
N HIS A 171 -12.79 11.48 -2.76
CA HIS A 171 -12.41 10.25 -3.46
C HIS A 171 -13.60 9.37 -3.87
N LEU A 172 -14.83 9.71 -3.45
CA LEU A 172 -16.02 8.94 -3.74
C LEU A 172 -16.57 9.29 -5.14
N PRO A 173 -16.87 8.30 -6.00
CA PRO A 173 -17.54 8.58 -7.27
C PRO A 173 -18.89 9.26 -7.03
N LYS A 174 -19.25 10.24 -7.89
CA LYS A 174 -20.49 11.03 -7.76
C LYS A 174 -21.75 10.17 -7.64
N GLU A 175 -21.81 9.06 -8.37
CA GLU A 175 -22.92 8.11 -8.34
C GLU A 175 -23.17 7.53 -6.93
N TYR A 176 -22.10 7.22 -6.19
CA TYR A 176 -22.21 6.74 -4.81
C TYR A 176 -22.61 7.87 -3.85
N LEU A 177 -22.10 9.09 -4.08
CA LEU A 177 -22.47 10.25 -3.29
C LEU A 177 -23.98 10.52 -3.41
N GLU A 178 -24.51 10.56 -4.62
CA GLU A 178 -25.93 10.78 -4.90
C GLU A 178 -26.82 9.65 -4.37
N LYS A 179 -26.33 8.39 -4.43
CA LYS A 179 -27.08 7.22 -3.98
C LYS A 179 -27.11 7.07 -2.47
N TYR A 180 -25.99 7.31 -1.79
CA TYR A 180 -25.78 6.92 -0.39
C TYR A 180 -25.75 8.08 0.61
N PHE A 181 -25.68 9.33 0.15
CA PHE A 181 -25.61 10.50 1.02
C PHE A 181 -26.74 11.49 0.77
N LYS A 182 -27.08 12.23 1.82
CA LYS A 182 -27.93 13.42 1.78
C LYS A 182 -27.05 14.65 2.01
N THR A 183 -27.01 15.55 1.04
CA THR A 183 -26.27 16.82 1.18
C THR A 183 -27.10 17.82 1.98
N GLN A 184 -26.51 18.41 3.02
CA GLN A 184 -27.10 19.46 3.83
C GLN A 184 -26.09 20.61 3.98
N GLY A 185 -26.22 21.66 3.17
CA GLY A 185 -25.23 22.74 3.13
C GLY A 185 -23.86 22.23 2.67
N SER A 186 -22.84 22.33 3.52
CA SER A 186 -21.48 21.87 3.27
C SER A 186 -21.15 20.51 3.90
N THR A 187 -22.16 19.79 4.42
CA THR A 187 -21.99 18.47 5.03
C THR A 187 -22.77 17.40 4.27
N TYR A 188 -22.24 16.19 4.33
CA TYR A 188 -22.81 15.00 3.69
C TYR A 188 -23.16 13.99 4.77
N HIS A 189 -24.45 13.66 4.86
CA HIS A 189 -24.98 12.73 5.86
C HIS A 189 -25.22 11.38 5.19
N LEU A 190 -24.58 10.33 5.70
CA LEU A 190 -24.82 8.98 5.20
C LEU A 190 -26.28 8.56 5.47
N ARG A 191 -26.92 7.90 4.51
CA ARG A 191 -28.31 7.44 4.67
C ARG A 191 -28.44 6.38 5.76
N ASP A 192 -29.59 6.41 6.45
CA ASP A 192 -29.89 5.54 7.59
C ASP A 192 -29.93 4.06 7.23
N ASP A 193 -30.28 3.70 5.99
CA ASP A 193 -30.29 2.32 5.52
C ASP A 193 -28.87 1.72 5.40
N VAL A 194 -27.88 2.54 5.02
CA VAL A 194 -26.46 2.12 5.07
C VAL A 194 -26.00 2.01 6.52
N LYS A 195 -26.36 3.00 7.36
CA LYS A 195 -26.00 3.03 8.78
C LYS A 195 -26.51 1.80 9.53
N ALA A 196 -27.74 1.35 9.23
CA ALA A 196 -28.37 0.19 9.86
C ALA A 196 -27.61 -1.13 9.64
N LEU A 197 -26.72 -1.23 8.64
CA LEU A 197 -25.92 -2.42 8.38
C LEU A 197 -24.66 -2.51 9.25
N VAL A 198 -24.24 -1.40 9.88
CA VAL A 198 -22.97 -1.26 10.57
C VAL A 198 -23.18 -0.97 12.05
N GLU A 199 -22.49 -1.70 12.90
CA GLU A 199 -22.38 -1.44 14.34
C GLU A 199 -20.93 -1.09 14.69
N PHE A 200 -20.75 -0.13 15.59
CA PHE A 200 -19.44 0.29 16.04
C PHE A 200 -19.19 -0.09 17.49
N GLU A 201 -18.01 -0.61 17.78
CA GLU A 201 -17.63 -1.01 19.13
C GLU A 201 -16.18 -0.64 19.44
N TYR A 202 -15.92 -0.29 20.70
CA TYR A 202 -14.54 -0.13 21.15
C TYR A 202 -13.87 -1.51 21.23
N HIS A 203 -12.69 -1.64 20.62
CA HIS A 203 -11.90 -2.86 20.76
C HIS A 203 -10.41 -2.58 20.57
N ASN A 204 -9.61 -2.98 21.55
CA ASN A 204 -8.16 -2.99 21.43
C ASN A 204 -7.68 -4.33 20.84
N LEU A 205 -7.41 -4.35 19.54
CA LEU A 205 -6.99 -5.55 18.80
C LEU A 205 -5.80 -6.30 19.43
N ALA A 206 -4.86 -5.58 20.06
CA ALA A 206 -3.64 -6.17 20.58
C ALA A 206 -3.77 -6.76 21.98
N ARG A 207 -4.86 -6.42 22.71
CA ARG A 207 -5.03 -6.72 24.14
C ARG A 207 -6.36 -7.38 24.47
N ASP A 208 -7.44 -6.93 23.87
CA ASP A 208 -8.78 -7.39 24.22
C ASP A 208 -9.06 -8.74 23.55
N PRO A 209 -9.72 -9.67 24.26
CA PRO A 209 -10.18 -10.91 23.64
C PRO A 209 -11.35 -10.62 22.68
N CYS A 210 -11.43 -11.37 21.58
CA CYS A 210 -12.51 -11.27 20.61
C CYS A 210 -13.78 -11.98 21.11
N LEU A 211 -14.46 -11.41 22.11
CA LEU A 211 -15.65 -12.01 22.74
C LEU A 211 -16.98 -11.59 22.09
N HIS A 212 -16.97 -10.55 21.25
CA HIS A 212 -18.19 -10.04 20.63
C HIS A 212 -18.79 -11.07 19.65
N GLU A 213 -20.11 -11.28 19.68
CA GLU A 213 -20.74 -12.32 18.84
C GLU A 213 -20.49 -12.09 17.34
N LYS A 214 -20.49 -10.82 16.90
CA LYS A 214 -20.21 -10.44 15.51
C LYS A 214 -18.74 -10.61 15.10
N MET A 215 -17.83 -10.86 16.04
CA MET A 215 -16.45 -11.26 15.75
C MET A 215 -16.31 -12.77 15.52
N GLN A 216 -17.36 -13.56 15.77
CA GLN A 216 -17.32 -15.01 15.55
C GLN A 216 -17.81 -15.38 14.16
N ASN A 217 -17.10 -16.30 13.52
CA ASN A 217 -17.44 -16.85 12.21
C ASN A 217 -17.60 -15.74 11.15
N VAL A 218 -16.64 -14.83 11.09
CA VAL A 218 -16.61 -13.67 10.18
C VAL A 218 -16.26 -14.11 8.76
N ASP A 219 -17.12 -13.81 7.79
CA ASP A 219 -16.86 -14.18 6.38
C ASP A 219 -15.81 -13.24 5.74
N ILE A 220 -15.80 -11.96 6.12
CA ILE A 220 -14.92 -10.92 5.56
C ILE A 220 -14.32 -10.08 6.68
N LEU A 221 -13.01 -10.09 6.84
CA LEU A 221 -12.29 -9.28 7.82
C LEU A 221 -11.36 -8.30 7.11
N PHE A 222 -11.55 -7.01 7.33
CA PHE A 222 -10.64 -5.95 6.93
C PHE A 222 -9.83 -5.53 8.16
N CYS A 223 -8.50 -5.59 8.09
CA CYS A 223 -7.58 -5.13 9.12
C CYS A 223 -6.42 -4.41 8.42
N ARG A 224 -6.70 -3.20 7.91
CA ARG A 224 -5.88 -2.54 6.89
C ARG A 224 -5.23 -1.29 7.45
N ASN A 225 -3.93 -1.15 7.23
CA ASN A 225 -3.14 0.00 7.71
C ASN A 225 -3.16 0.13 9.23
N VAL A 226 -3.24 -1.00 9.95
CA VAL A 226 -3.32 -1.07 11.41
C VAL A 226 -2.12 -1.81 11.98
N ILE A 227 -1.77 -2.97 11.42
CA ILE A 227 -0.73 -3.83 12.00
C ILE A 227 0.68 -3.21 11.90
N ILE A 228 0.87 -2.22 11.01
CA ILE A 228 2.10 -1.43 10.91
C ILE A 228 2.45 -0.67 12.20
N TYR A 229 1.48 -0.43 13.08
CA TYR A 229 1.69 0.27 14.34
C TYR A 229 1.99 -0.65 15.52
N PHE A 230 1.95 -1.97 15.33
CA PHE A 230 2.15 -2.94 16.41
C PHE A 230 3.59 -3.45 16.44
N ASP A 231 4.05 -3.81 17.65
CA ASP A 231 5.28 -4.60 17.79
C ASP A 231 5.08 -6.03 17.22
N PRO A 232 6.16 -6.76 16.88
CA PRO A 232 6.03 -8.09 16.27
C PRO A 232 5.19 -9.10 17.08
N GLN A 233 5.24 -9.05 18.42
CA GLN A 233 4.45 -9.96 19.26
C GLN A 233 2.97 -9.57 19.24
N ALA A 234 2.67 -8.27 19.30
CA ALA A 234 1.31 -7.76 19.16
C ALA A 234 0.73 -8.11 17.78
N THR A 235 1.49 -7.89 16.70
CA THR A 235 1.11 -8.29 15.35
C THR A 235 0.76 -9.78 15.27
N GLN A 236 1.61 -10.65 15.81
CA GLN A 236 1.35 -12.10 15.81
C GLN A 236 0.04 -12.45 16.53
N ARG A 237 -0.22 -11.85 17.70
CA ARG A 237 -1.47 -12.06 18.45
C ARG A 237 -2.69 -11.57 17.67
N VAL A 238 -2.62 -10.38 17.07
CA VAL A 238 -3.72 -9.79 16.27
C VAL A 238 -4.06 -10.69 15.09
N ILE A 239 -3.06 -11.18 14.36
CA ILE A 239 -3.28 -12.07 13.22
C ILE A 239 -3.83 -13.43 13.64
N GLU A 240 -3.36 -13.98 14.77
CA GLU A 240 -3.88 -15.24 15.31
C GLU A 240 -5.34 -15.10 15.76
N ASN A 241 -5.68 -14.01 16.46
CA ASN A 241 -7.06 -13.70 16.83
C ASN A 241 -7.94 -13.52 15.58
N SER A 242 -7.45 -12.80 14.58
CA SER A 242 -8.14 -12.63 13.29
C SER A 242 -8.42 -13.97 12.61
N TYR A 243 -7.43 -14.89 12.61
CA TYR A 243 -7.62 -16.25 12.08
C TYR A 243 -8.73 -16.99 12.83
N ASN A 244 -8.74 -16.91 14.16
CA ASN A 244 -9.72 -17.62 15.00
C ASN A 244 -11.14 -17.05 14.84
N CYS A 245 -11.26 -15.75 14.60
CA CYS A 245 -12.53 -15.06 14.34
C CYS A 245 -13.13 -15.37 12.97
N LEU A 246 -12.29 -15.61 11.96
CA LEU A 246 -12.75 -15.87 10.59
C LEU A 246 -13.54 -17.17 10.47
N ALA A 247 -14.56 -17.16 9.62
CA ALA A 247 -15.26 -18.33 9.16
C ALA A 247 -14.32 -19.30 8.42
N GLN A 248 -14.75 -20.55 8.27
CA GLN A 248 -13.96 -21.63 7.71
C GLN A 248 -13.28 -21.25 6.38
N ASP A 249 -14.04 -20.61 5.48
CA ASP A 249 -13.57 -20.09 4.18
C ASP A 249 -13.51 -18.55 4.15
N GLY A 250 -13.33 -17.92 5.31
CA GLY A 250 -13.33 -16.46 5.43
C GLY A 250 -12.12 -15.80 4.76
N TYR A 251 -12.30 -14.54 4.39
CA TYR A 251 -11.29 -13.73 3.72
C TYR A 251 -10.77 -12.63 4.64
N LEU A 252 -9.45 -12.40 4.59
CA LEU A 252 -8.74 -11.35 5.29
C LEU A 252 -8.15 -10.35 4.28
N PHE A 253 -8.47 -9.09 4.47
CA PHE A 253 -7.92 -7.96 3.72
C PHE A 253 -6.96 -7.19 4.62
N LEU A 254 -5.71 -7.07 4.18
CA LEU A 254 -4.69 -6.23 4.81
C LEU A 254 -4.35 -5.04 3.89
N GLY A 255 -3.70 -4.02 4.43
CA GLY A 255 -3.19 -2.88 3.68
C GLY A 255 -2.18 -3.31 2.61
N HIS A 256 -1.98 -2.47 1.59
CA HIS A 256 -1.14 -2.82 0.43
C HIS A 256 0.34 -3.08 0.78
N THR A 257 0.84 -2.50 1.88
CA THR A 257 2.20 -2.72 2.41
C THR A 257 2.27 -3.84 3.44
N GLU A 258 1.14 -4.34 3.91
CA GLU A 258 1.02 -5.29 5.00
C GLU A 258 1.03 -6.72 4.47
N THR A 259 1.95 -7.55 4.97
CA THR A 259 2.11 -8.94 4.54
C THR A 259 2.19 -9.87 5.73
N LEU A 260 1.62 -11.06 5.60
CA LEU A 260 1.75 -12.15 6.59
C LEU A 260 3.06 -12.94 6.47
N TRP A 261 3.94 -12.53 5.55
CA TRP A 261 5.26 -13.11 5.38
C TRP A 261 6.05 -13.01 6.70
N GLN A 262 6.63 -14.13 7.14
CA GLN A 262 7.28 -14.29 8.47
C GLN A 262 6.39 -14.17 9.71
N ILE A 263 5.08 -13.97 9.56
CA ILE A 263 4.13 -13.94 10.69
C ILE A 263 3.43 -15.29 10.84
N THR A 264 2.81 -15.80 9.77
CA THR A 264 2.05 -17.06 9.80
C THR A 264 1.87 -17.66 8.40
N ASN A 265 1.68 -18.97 8.32
CA ASN A 265 1.35 -19.73 7.10
C ASN A 265 -0.10 -20.28 7.10
N ARG A 266 -0.91 -19.88 8.08
CA ARG A 266 -2.32 -20.32 8.23
C ARG A 266 -3.27 -19.65 7.23
N PHE A 267 -2.77 -18.70 6.45
CA PHE A 267 -3.51 -18.04 5.39
C PHE A 267 -2.92 -18.38 4.02
N GLU A 268 -3.79 -18.55 3.05
CA GLU A 268 -3.42 -18.63 1.64
C GLU A 268 -3.55 -17.24 1.01
N ARG A 269 -2.49 -16.76 0.36
CA ARG A 269 -2.52 -15.50 -0.36
C ARG A 269 -3.15 -15.71 -1.74
N VAL A 270 -4.17 -14.93 -2.05
CA VAL A 270 -4.85 -14.91 -3.35
C VAL A 270 -4.51 -13.61 -4.05
N GLU A 271 -3.88 -13.70 -5.22
CA GLU A 271 -3.39 -12.55 -5.97
C GLU A 271 -4.35 -12.14 -7.07
N PHE A 272 -4.45 -10.82 -7.27
CA PHE A 272 -5.27 -10.18 -8.30
C PHE A 272 -4.43 -9.10 -9.00
N PRO A 273 -4.85 -8.62 -10.17
CA PRO A 273 -4.24 -7.43 -10.75
C PRO A 273 -4.28 -6.27 -9.74
N GLN A 274 -3.12 -5.68 -9.46
CA GLN A 274 -2.94 -4.52 -8.58
C GLN A 274 -3.16 -4.74 -7.07
N THR A 275 -3.55 -5.94 -6.62
CA THR A 275 -3.73 -6.22 -5.19
C THR A 275 -3.65 -7.70 -4.84
N PHE A 276 -3.60 -8.03 -3.55
CA PHE A 276 -3.78 -9.38 -3.05
C PHE A 276 -4.66 -9.35 -1.79
N ILE A 277 -5.20 -10.52 -1.43
CA ILE A 277 -5.96 -10.77 -0.20
C ILE A 277 -5.54 -12.12 0.38
N TYR A 278 -6.09 -12.49 1.52
CA TYR A 278 -5.82 -13.77 2.17
C TYR A 278 -7.10 -14.56 2.38
N LYS A 279 -7.07 -15.88 2.14
CA LYS A 279 -8.14 -16.82 2.50
C LYS A 279 -7.68 -17.69 3.67
N LYS A 280 -8.58 -17.95 4.62
CA LYS A 280 -8.31 -18.86 5.74
C LYS A 280 -7.99 -20.27 5.20
N ARG A 281 -6.90 -20.89 5.67
CA ARG A 281 -6.53 -22.26 5.30
C ARG A 281 -7.10 -23.26 6.32
N LEU A 282 -7.65 -24.36 5.82
CA LEU A 282 -8.24 -25.45 6.59
C LEU A 282 -7.46 -26.73 6.36
N GLY A 283 -6.99 -27.36 7.43
CA GLY A 283 -6.24 -28.61 7.39
C GLY A 283 -4.90 -28.55 8.12
N PRO A 284 -4.29 -29.71 8.44
CA PRO A 284 -2.98 -29.75 9.04
C PRO A 284 -1.99 -28.99 8.15
N ILE A 285 -1.11 -28.21 8.76
CA ILE A 285 0.09 -27.68 8.10
C ILE A 285 0.92 -28.91 7.77
N GLN A 286 0.64 -29.54 6.63
CA GLN A 286 1.59 -30.48 6.07
C GLN A 286 2.89 -29.68 5.89
N GLU A 287 3.97 -30.10 6.54
CA GLU A 287 5.31 -29.63 6.18
C GLU A 287 5.66 -29.97 4.71
N ASP A 288 4.79 -30.74 4.04
CA ASP A 288 4.83 -30.98 2.61
C ASP A 288 4.41 -29.78 1.76
N ALA A 289 5.36 -29.42 0.91
CA ALA A 289 5.19 -28.77 -0.37
C ALA A 289 4.45 -27.43 -0.33
N MET A 290 5.27 -26.41 -0.18
CA MET A 290 5.37 -25.29 -1.12
C MET A 290 4.96 -25.69 -2.56
N LYS A 291 3.65 -25.89 -2.80
CA LYS A 291 3.16 -26.43 -4.05
C LYS A 291 3.20 -25.37 -5.16
N PRO A 292 3.48 -25.79 -6.41
CA PRO A 292 2.83 -25.30 -7.60
C PRO A 292 2.37 -23.84 -7.69
N PHE A 293 3.05 -22.86 -8.31
CA PHE A 293 2.36 -22.28 -9.48
C PHE A 293 1.61 -23.36 -10.26
N MET A 294 0.30 -23.49 -10.07
CA MET A 294 -0.57 -24.31 -10.91
C MET A 294 -1.23 -23.41 -11.97
N ALA A 295 -1.34 -23.99 -13.16
CA ALA A 295 -1.47 -23.34 -14.44
C ALA A 295 -2.66 -22.39 -14.57
N VAL A 296 -2.50 -21.43 -15.50
CA VAL A 296 -3.59 -20.70 -16.12
C VAL A 296 -4.63 -21.72 -16.60
N PRO A 297 -5.91 -21.65 -16.18
CA PRO A 297 -6.95 -22.43 -16.85
C PRO A 297 -6.94 -22.03 -18.33
N GLU A 298 -6.86 -22.99 -19.24
CA GLU A 298 -7.09 -22.74 -20.67
C GLU A 298 -8.52 -22.25 -20.84
N ILE A 299 -8.68 -20.93 -20.88
CA ILE A 299 -9.93 -20.30 -21.31
C ILE A 299 -9.90 -20.34 -22.84
N ASN A 300 -10.75 -21.17 -23.43
CA ASN A 300 -10.97 -21.17 -24.86
C ASN A 300 -11.65 -19.83 -25.25
N ILE A 301 -10.95 -19.00 -26.03
CA ILE A 301 -11.40 -17.64 -26.42
C ILE A 301 -12.04 -17.63 -27.82
N GLU A 302 -12.32 -18.79 -28.42
CA GLU A 302 -13.12 -18.85 -29.64
C GLU A 302 -14.62 -18.72 -29.31
N GLY A 303 -15.08 -17.48 -29.10
CA GLY A 303 -16.52 -17.23 -28.96
C GLY A 303 -16.96 -15.85 -28.46
N LEU A 304 -16.05 -15.01 -27.96
CA LEU A 304 -16.42 -13.68 -27.44
C LEU A 304 -16.07 -12.58 -28.44
N THR A 305 -16.92 -12.40 -29.46
CA THR A 305 -16.94 -11.18 -30.26
C THR A 305 -17.73 -10.11 -29.51
N PHE A 306 -17.02 -9.12 -28.94
CA PHE A 306 -17.67 -7.90 -28.46
C PHE A 306 -17.72 -6.88 -29.60
N SER A 307 -18.96 -6.53 -29.99
CA SER A 307 -19.27 -5.44 -30.91
C SER A 307 -18.77 -4.11 -30.36
N ALA A 308 -17.96 -3.41 -31.14
CA ALA A 308 -17.44 -2.09 -30.82
C ALA A 308 -18.48 -1.01 -31.14
N ALA A 309 -18.72 -0.09 -30.21
CA ALA A 309 -19.25 1.24 -30.51
C ALA A 309 -18.40 2.30 -29.76
N PRO A 310 -18.14 3.49 -30.35
CA PRO A 310 -17.08 4.39 -29.90
C PRO A 310 -17.51 5.32 -28.75
N ILE A 311 -16.50 5.72 -27.99
CA ILE A 311 -16.52 6.63 -26.84
C ILE A 311 -16.72 8.09 -27.30
N GLY A 312 -17.62 8.82 -26.63
CA GLY A 312 -17.74 10.28 -26.72
C GLY A 312 -16.73 10.99 -25.82
N ALA A 313 -15.98 11.93 -26.40
CA ALA A 313 -14.87 12.65 -25.80
C ALA A 313 -15.29 13.69 -24.74
N PHE A 314 -14.52 13.80 -23.66
CA PHE A 314 -14.42 15.03 -22.86
C PHE A 314 -12.95 15.41 -22.70
N LYS A 315 -12.61 16.61 -23.15
CA LYS A 315 -11.31 17.27 -22.93
C LYS A 315 -11.37 18.05 -21.60
N ALA A 316 -10.36 17.87 -20.76
CA ALA A 316 -10.01 18.84 -19.72
C ALA A 316 -8.48 18.98 -19.71
N GLU A 317 -8.00 20.20 -19.98
CA GLU A 317 -6.60 20.58 -19.85
C GLU A 317 -6.30 20.88 -18.38
N VAL A 318 -5.23 20.31 -17.83
CA VAL A 318 -4.70 20.65 -16.51
C VAL A 318 -3.25 21.11 -16.68
N LYS A 319 -2.99 22.36 -16.28
CA LYS A 319 -1.64 22.90 -16.09
C LYS A 319 -1.00 22.25 -14.87
N VAL A 320 0.20 21.70 -15.03
CA VAL A 320 1.03 21.16 -13.94
C VAL A 320 2.28 22.04 -13.83
N GLU A 321 2.42 22.75 -12.71
CA GLU A 321 3.69 23.29 -12.24
C GLU A 321 4.08 22.54 -10.96
N GLY A 322 5.33 22.05 -10.91
CA GLY A 322 5.88 21.36 -9.74
C GLY A 322 7.05 20.46 -10.11
N SER A 323 8.25 20.96 -9.86
CA SER A 323 9.54 20.33 -10.14
C SER A 323 9.73 18.98 -9.40
N GLY A 324 9.70 17.89 -10.16
CA GLY A 324 10.13 16.54 -9.75
C GLY A 324 10.41 15.70 -11.00
N SER A 325 11.35 14.77 -10.94
CA SER A 325 11.81 13.98 -12.10
C SER A 325 10.65 13.31 -12.85
N PRO A 326 10.59 13.38 -14.20
CA PRO A 326 9.40 13.00 -14.98
C PRO A 326 9.13 11.49 -15.13
N LEU A 327 9.91 10.63 -14.45
CA LEU A 327 9.95 9.18 -14.69
C LEU A 327 9.34 8.35 -13.55
N ARG A 328 8.27 8.85 -12.89
CA ARG A 328 7.53 8.08 -11.88
C ARG A 328 6.52 7.15 -12.52
N LEU A 329 6.95 6.03 -13.08
CA LEU A 329 6.11 4.83 -13.09
C LEU A 329 6.27 4.25 -11.70
N ARG A 330 5.21 3.73 -11.05
CA ARG A 330 5.43 2.82 -9.90
C ARG A 330 6.06 1.51 -10.41
N SER A 331 7.25 1.59 -10.98
CA SER A 331 8.13 0.48 -11.27
C SER A 331 8.87 0.12 -9.99
N GLU A 332 8.11 -0.24 -8.95
CA GLU A 332 8.68 -1.05 -7.89
C GLU A 332 9.32 -2.26 -8.57
N PRO A 333 10.60 -2.56 -8.32
CA PRO A 333 11.21 -3.74 -8.89
C PRO A 333 10.43 -4.97 -8.43
N PHE A 334 10.22 -5.92 -9.33
CA PHE A 334 9.26 -7.00 -9.09
C PHE A 334 9.58 -7.76 -7.80
N GLY A 335 8.57 -7.95 -6.95
CA GLY A 335 8.74 -8.67 -5.69
C GLY A 335 9.37 -7.87 -4.54
N LEU A 336 9.53 -6.54 -4.67
CA LEU A 336 9.81 -5.63 -3.56
C LEU A 336 8.56 -4.95 -3.00
N SER A 337 7.37 -5.23 -3.56
CA SER A 337 6.09 -4.81 -3.01
C SER A 337 5.76 -5.62 -1.74
N SER A 338 6.49 -5.36 -0.67
CA SER A 338 6.22 -5.81 0.68
C SER A 338 7.08 -5.00 1.63
N GLY A 339 6.43 -4.22 2.51
CA GLY A 339 7.10 -3.61 3.65
C GLY A 339 7.82 -4.70 4.43
N GLY A 340 9.14 -4.61 4.43
CA GLY A 340 10.02 -5.39 5.27
C GLY A 340 11.00 -4.41 5.88
N ASN A 341 10.74 -4.05 7.14
CA ASN A 341 11.68 -3.31 7.96
C ASN A 341 12.94 -4.19 8.09
N LEU A 342 13.91 -3.95 7.22
CA LEU A 342 15.24 -4.55 7.28
C LEU A 342 16.05 -3.75 8.31
N GLY A 343 15.62 -3.83 9.58
CA GLY A 343 16.18 -3.04 10.67
C GLY A 343 17.71 -3.11 10.69
N LEU A 344 18.34 -1.93 10.73
CA LEU A 344 19.63 -1.65 11.37
C LEU A 344 19.68 -0.15 11.68
N GLU A 345 19.95 0.15 12.95
CA GLU A 345 20.33 1.45 13.51
C GLU A 345 21.60 2.00 12.84
N GLY A 346 21.69 3.32 12.73
CA GLY A 346 22.88 4.05 12.31
C GLY A 346 22.60 5.55 12.27
N ASP A 347 23.13 6.29 13.23
CA ASP A 347 22.97 7.73 13.41
C ASP A 347 23.28 8.52 12.13
N PHE A 348 22.32 9.33 11.67
CA PHE A 348 22.54 10.33 10.63
C PHE A 348 22.17 11.71 11.19
N LYS A 349 23.19 12.54 11.44
CA LYS A 349 23.02 13.96 11.75
C LYS A 349 22.76 14.72 10.45
N PRO A 350 21.83 15.69 10.42
CA PRO A 350 21.74 16.62 9.30
C PRO A 350 22.97 17.53 9.31
N SER A 351 23.73 17.56 8.22
CA SER A 351 24.77 18.56 8.01
C SER A 351 24.13 19.91 7.68
N GLU A 352 24.75 20.93 8.25
CA GLU A 352 24.33 22.33 8.28
C GLU A 352 24.29 22.98 6.89
N GLN A 353 23.43 24.00 6.82
CA GLN A 353 23.35 24.96 5.73
C GLN A 353 24.73 25.58 5.47
N VAL A 354 25.21 25.49 4.23
CA VAL A 354 26.24 26.39 3.73
C VAL A 354 25.54 27.50 2.97
N GLU A 355 25.55 28.70 3.56
CA GLU A 355 25.29 29.97 2.88
C GLU A 355 26.44 30.26 1.89
N ASP A 356 26.13 30.76 0.70
CA ASP A 356 26.93 31.80 0.02
C ASP A 356 26.13 32.46 -1.14
N PRO A 357 26.51 33.63 -1.69
CA PRO A 357 25.75 34.85 -1.49
C PRO A 357 25.23 35.47 -2.80
N THR A 358 24.34 36.44 -2.62
CA THR A 358 23.75 37.41 -3.56
C THR A 358 24.73 38.11 -4.53
N LEU A 359 24.46 38.12 -5.85
CA LEU A 359 23.93 39.21 -6.72
C LEU A 359 24.99 39.74 -7.73
N PRO A 360 24.69 40.48 -8.83
CA PRO A 360 23.41 40.86 -9.46
C PRO A 360 23.36 40.71 -11.02
N VAL A 361 22.20 41.08 -11.59
CA VAL A 361 21.83 41.22 -13.01
C VAL A 361 22.24 42.60 -13.56
N ASP A 362 22.64 42.69 -14.84
CA ASP A 362 22.45 43.86 -15.75
C ASP A 362 22.75 43.48 -17.24
N GLU A 363 21.97 44.06 -18.17
CA GLU A 363 21.88 43.88 -19.66
C GLU A 363 23.05 44.55 -20.46
N PRO A 364 23.09 44.69 -21.83
CA PRO A 364 22.29 44.17 -22.97
C PRO A 364 23.11 43.61 -24.20
N CYS A 365 22.37 43.28 -25.26
CA CYS A 365 22.70 42.78 -26.62
C CYS A 365 23.76 43.57 -27.44
N ASP A 366 24.59 42.89 -28.26
CA ASP A 366 24.59 42.98 -29.76
C ASP A 366 25.80 42.33 -30.50
N ALA A 367 25.43 41.63 -31.58
CA ALA A 367 26.04 41.40 -32.92
C ALA A 367 27.55 41.12 -33.18
N ALA A 368 27.83 39.99 -33.86
CA ALA A 368 28.38 39.86 -35.25
C ALA A 368 29.11 38.50 -35.46
N PHE A 369 28.54 37.49 -36.14
CA PHE A 369 28.47 37.17 -37.59
C PHE A 369 29.68 36.41 -38.18
N LEU A 370 29.37 35.41 -39.05
CA LEU A 370 30.18 34.51 -39.91
C LEU A 370 30.54 33.13 -39.29
N SER A 371 30.25 31.95 -39.85
CA SER A 371 29.59 31.53 -41.11
C SER A 371 29.44 29.98 -41.16
N SER A 372 28.20 29.45 -41.21
CA SER A 372 27.68 28.20 -41.86
C SER A 372 28.32 26.80 -41.63
N PRO A 373 27.60 25.68 -41.90
CA PRO A 373 26.25 25.28 -41.47
C PRO A 373 26.25 23.87 -40.81
N ASP A 374 25.40 23.63 -39.80
CA ASP A 374 24.55 22.43 -39.71
C ASP A 374 23.74 22.44 -38.41
N HIS A 375 22.60 23.13 -38.51
CA HIS A 375 21.47 23.01 -37.62
C HIS A 375 20.73 21.68 -37.88
N THR A 376 21.18 20.54 -37.36
CA THR A 376 20.36 19.30 -37.34
C THR A 376 20.83 18.25 -36.31
N ALA A 377 21.05 18.61 -35.04
CA ALA A 377 21.30 17.59 -34.00
C ALA A 377 20.76 17.90 -32.60
N ALA A 378 20.33 19.13 -32.33
CA ALA A 378 19.87 19.54 -31.00
C ALA A 378 18.34 19.46 -30.79
N GLN A 379 17.57 19.11 -31.84
CA GLN A 379 16.10 19.09 -31.80
C GLN A 379 15.51 17.68 -31.57
N ASP A 380 16.27 16.61 -31.84
CA ASP A 380 15.78 15.23 -31.74
C ASP A 380 15.75 14.65 -30.30
N LYS A 381 16.50 15.21 -29.35
CA LYS A 381 16.56 14.67 -27.97
C LYS A 381 15.46 15.16 -27.03
N ARG A 382 14.71 16.22 -27.38
CA ARG A 382 13.63 16.75 -26.53
C ARG A 382 12.30 16.01 -26.69
N HIS A 383 12.09 15.31 -27.79
CA HIS A 383 10.88 14.50 -28.01
C HIS A 383 10.85 13.25 -27.11
N SER A 384 11.99 12.60 -26.84
CA SER A 384 12.00 11.32 -26.11
C SER A 384 11.62 11.45 -24.64
N LEU A 385 12.09 12.46 -23.91
CA LEU A 385 11.78 12.60 -22.47
C LEU A 385 10.31 12.97 -22.21
N ALA A 386 9.73 13.88 -23.01
CA ALA A 386 8.33 14.25 -22.90
C ALA A 386 7.40 13.06 -23.24
N ASP A 387 7.72 12.30 -24.29
CA ASP A 387 6.94 11.13 -24.68
C ASP A 387 7.11 9.96 -23.68
N LEU A 388 8.30 9.77 -23.09
CA LEU A 388 8.54 8.83 -21.99
C LEU A 388 7.75 9.19 -20.73
N THR A 389 7.71 10.48 -20.39
CA THR A 389 6.90 11.01 -19.28
C THR A 389 5.42 10.74 -19.52
N LYS A 390 4.96 11.00 -20.74
CA LYS A 390 3.57 10.76 -21.14
C LYS A 390 3.21 9.28 -21.10
N ALA A 391 4.08 8.40 -21.61
CA ALA A 391 3.89 6.95 -21.52
C ALA A 391 3.81 6.48 -20.06
N THR A 392 4.60 7.10 -19.19
CA THR A 392 4.61 6.83 -17.76
C THR A 392 3.31 7.24 -17.08
N ILE A 393 2.78 8.42 -17.40
CA ILE A 393 1.47 8.88 -16.92
C ILE A 393 0.37 7.93 -17.39
N LEU A 394 0.35 7.58 -18.69
CA LEU A 394 -0.63 6.64 -19.25
C LEU A 394 -0.60 5.28 -18.55
N ALA A 395 0.60 4.77 -18.23
CA ALA A 395 0.75 3.53 -17.50
C ALA A 395 0.21 3.60 -16.06
N ASN A 396 0.42 4.71 -15.36
CA ASN A 396 -0.12 4.93 -14.02
C ASN A 396 -1.66 5.07 -14.02
N GLU A 397 -2.23 5.61 -15.10
CA GLU A 397 -3.67 5.65 -15.35
C GLU A 397 -4.26 4.30 -15.83
N ALA A 398 -3.46 3.23 -15.81
CA ALA A 398 -3.81 1.89 -16.30
C ALA A 398 -4.17 1.82 -17.80
N LYS A 399 -3.82 2.84 -18.60
CA LYS A 399 -3.96 2.85 -20.07
C LYS A 399 -2.78 2.14 -20.74
N TYR A 400 -2.60 0.86 -20.43
CA TYR A 400 -1.41 0.10 -20.81
C TYR A 400 -1.18 -0.01 -22.31
N LYS A 401 -2.25 -0.12 -23.10
CA LYS A 401 -2.16 -0.20 -24.56
C LYS A 401 -1.62 1.10 -25.16
N GLU A 402 -2.15 2.24 -24.74
CA GLU A 402 -1.69 3.56 -25.20
C GLU A 402 -0.25 3.85 -24.77
N ALA A 403 0.11 3.45 -23.54
CA ALA A 403 1.48 3.55 -23.05
C ALA A 403 2.44 2.68 -23.89
N ALA A 404 2.07 1.43 -24.17
CA ALA A 404 2.86 0.51 -24.99
C ALA A 404 2.99 0.98 -26.44
N ASP A 405 1.92 1.52 -27.05
CA ASP A 405 1.95 2.09 -28.40
C ASP A 405 2.88 3.31 -28.47
N LEU A 406 2.85 4.17 -27.46
CA LEU A 406 3.72 5.35 -27.37
C LEU A 406 5.18 4.94 -27.19
N LEU A 407 5.46 4.02 -26.27
CA LEU A 407 6.81 3.47 -26.08
C LEU A 407 7.30 2.74 -27.33
N GLY A 408 6.41 2.04 -28.03
CA GLY A 408 6.67 1.41 -29.33
C GLY A 408 7.10 2.39 -30.41
N LYS A 409 6.56 3.63 -30.39
CA LYS A 409 7.02 4.71 -31.27
C LYS A 409 8.40 5.23 -30.84
N ILE A 410 8.63 5.36 -29.54
CA ILE A 410 9.91 5.82 -28.99
C ILE A 410 11.03 4.86 -29.37
N VAL A 411 10.86 3.54 -29.19
CA VAL A 411 11.90 2.55 -29.54
C VAL A 411 12.14 2.41 -31.04
N LYS A 412 11.16 2.79 -31.88
CA LYS A 412 11.34 2.85 -33.34
C LYS A 412 12.15 4.08 -33.78
N ALA A 413 11.99 5.20 -33.06
CA ALA A 413 12.74 6.42 -33.32
C ALA A 413 14.13 6.41 -32.68
N ASP A 414 14.25 5.83 -31.49
CA ASP A 414 15.47 5.65 -30.72
C ASP A 414 15.60 4.19 -30.29
N ASN A 415 16.32 3.41 -31.10
CA ASN A 415 16.52 1.99 -30.87
C ASN A 415 17.52 1.68 -29.73
N LEU A 416 18.11 2.70 -29.09
CA LEU A 416 19.02 2.59 -27.94
C LEU A 416 18.40 3.17 -26.65
N SER A 417 17.11 3.50 -26.65
CA SER A 417 16.43 4.03 -25.46
C SER A 417 16.28 2.97 -24.36
N VAL A 418 17.20 2.99 -23.38
CA VAL A 418 17.20 2.11 -22.20
C VAL A 418 15.90 2.28 -21.41
N GLU A 419 15.47 3.52 -21.21
CA GLU A 419 14.22 3.94 -20.56
C GLU A 419 13.01 3.26 -21.22
N ALA A 420 12.88 3.38 -22.54
CA ALA A 420 11.70 2.90 -23.24
C ALA A 420 11.59 1.37 -23.22
N TYR A 421 12.71 0.66 -23.42
CA TYR A 421 12.74 -0.80 -23.31
C TYR A 421 12.46 -1.27 -21.88
N TYR A 422 12.98 -0.60 -20.86
CA TYR A 422 12.71 -0.95 -19.48
C TYR A 422 11.22 -0.80 -19.14
N LEU A 423 10.61 0.32 -19.54
CA LEU A 423 9.18 0.57 -19.31
C LEU A 423 8.28 -0.42 -20.08
N LEU A 424 8.64 -0.76 -21.33
CA LEU A 424 7.95 -1.81 -22.09
C LEU A 424 8.03 -3.16 -21.37
N GLY A 425 9.21 -3.53 -20.87
CA GLY A 425 9.39 -4.75 -20.08
C GLY A 425 8.51 -4.79 -18.83
N VAL A 426 8.42 -3.66 -18.13
CA VAL A 426 7.56 -3.52 -16.94
C VAL A 426 6.08 -3.63 -17.29
N LEU A 427 5.64 -2.97 -18.37
CA LEU A 427 4.26 -3.01 -18.85
C LEU A 427 3.87 -4.42 -19.30
N SER A 428 4.67 -5.04 -20.16
CA SER A 428 4.43 -6.39 -20.67
C SER A 428 4.32 -7.41 -19.53
N TYR A 429 5.15 -7.29 -18.50
CA TYR A 429 5.03 -8.14 -17.31
C TYR A 429 3.71 -7.91 -16.57
N LYS A 430 3.32 -6.65 -16.34
CA LYS A 430 2.05 -6.29 -15.67
C LYS A 430 0.83 -6.79 -16.43
N THR A 431 0.89 -6.82 -17.76
CA THR A 431 -0.19 -7.34 -18.62
C THR A 431 -0.12 -8.86 -18.84
N GLY A 432 0.87 -9.55 -18.25
CA GLY A 432 1.02 -11.00 -18.33
C GLY A 432 1.76 -11.52 -19.56
N ASP A 433 2.25 -10.65 -20.44
CA ASP A 433 3.08 -11.04 -21.59
C ASP A 433 4.54 -11.22 -21.15
N LEU A 434 4.81 -12.37 -20.53
CA LEU A 434 6.13 -12.70 -20.00
C LEU A 434 7.19 -12.89 -21.08
N LYS A 435 6.81 -13.26 -22.31
CA LYS A 435 7.75 -13.43 -23.43
C LYS A 435 8.26 -12.08 -23.88
N GLU A 436 7.35 -11.13 -24.06
CA GLU A 436 7.72 -9.77 -24.44
C GLU A 436 8.48 -9.08 -23.30
N ALA A 437 8.05 -9.25 -22.05
CA ALA A 437 8.79 -8.72 -20.89
C ALA A 437 10.26 -9.20 -20.87
N GLU A 438 10.49 -10.50 -21.08
CA GLU A 438 11.83 -11.07 -21.18
C GLU A 438 12.64 -10.44 -22.31
N ALA A 439 12.06 -10.34 -23.50
CA ALA A 439 12.72 -9.77 -24.67
C ALA A 439 13.16 -8.32 -24.43
N GLN A 440 12.31 -7.53 -23.77
CA GLN A 440 12.58 -6.11 -23.51
C GLN A 440 13.63 -5.92 -22.42
N PHE A 441 13.59 -6.67 -21.31
CA PHE A 441 14.68 -6.61 -20.32
C PHE A 441 16.02 -7.11 -20.86
N ARG A 442 16.02 -8.11 -21.75
CA ARG A 442 17.25 -8.54 -22.44
C ARG A 442 17.80 -7.45 -23.34
N LYS A 443 16.96 -6.67 -24.03
CA LYS A 443 17.39 -5.48 -24.78
C LYS A 443 17.96 -4.40 -23.86
N VAL A 444 17.37 -4.18 -22.70
CA VAL A 444 17.94 -3.26 -21.68
C VAL A 444 19.34 -3.71 -21.29
N ILE A 445 19.56 -5.00 -21.01
CA ILE A 445 20.90 -5.53 -20.68
C ILE A 445 21.87 -5.39 -21.85
N TYR A 446 21.40 -5.59 -23.08
CA TYR A 446 22.22 -5.47 -24.27
C TYR A 446 22.74 -4.04 -24.46
N VAL A 447 21.87 -3.04 -24.26
CA VAL A 447 22.21 -1.62 -24.42
C VAL A 447 22.94 -1.07 -23.17
N ALA A 448 22.54 -1.50 -21.98
CA ALA A 448 23.09 -1.10 -20.68
C ALA A 448 23.43 -2.34 -19.82
N PRO A 449 24.63 -2.94 -20.02
CA PRO A 449 25.05 -4.13 -19.27
C PRO A 449 25.26 -3.91 -17.77
N ASP A 450 25.25 -2.67 -17.31
CA ASP A 450 25.30 -2.25 -15.91
C ASP A 450 23.91 -2.03 -15.28
N SER A 451 22.83 -2.32 -16.02
CA SER A 451 21.46 -2.18 -15.56
C SER A 451 21.07 -3.23 -14.52
N VAL A 452 21.30 -2.89 -13.25
CA VAL A 452 20.94 -3.72 -12.08
C VAL A 452 19.48 -4.16 -12.11
N LEU A 453 18.55 -3.26 -12.44
CA LEU A 453 17.11 -3.54 -12.38
C LEU A 453 16.65 -4.49 -13.49
N ALA A 454 17.29 -4.46 -14.67
CA ALA A 454 16.97 -5.42 -15.70
C ALA A 454 17.31 -6.84 -15.27
N TYR A 455 18.50 -7.03 -14.65
CA TYR A 455 18.88 -8.31 -14.04
C TYR A 455 17.97 -8.71 -12.88
N PHE A 456 17.63 -7.77 -12.00
CA PHE A 456 16.72 -8.01 -10.88
C PHE A 456 15.33 -8.46 -11.35
N ASN A 457 14.73 -7.74 -12.30
CA ASN A 457 13.40 -8.03 -12.82
C ASN A 457 13.37 -9.34 -13.62
N LEU A 458 14.39 -9.63 -14.43
CA LEU A 458 14.53 -10.93 -15.09
C LEU A 458 14.68 -12.09 -14.09
N GLY A 459 15.47 -11.89 -13.03
CA GLY A 459 15.61 -12.88 -11.96
C GLY A 459 14.27 -13.20 -11.28
N ASN A 460 13.47 -12.18 -10.99
CA ASN A 460 12.14 -12.33 -10.44
C ASN A 460 11.14 -12.99 -11.41
N MET A 461 11.22 -12.64 -12.69
CA MET A 461 10.40 -13.24 -13.74
C MET A 461 10.73 -14.74 -13.93
N TYR A 462 12.01 -15.11 -13.95
CA TYR A 462 12.41 -16.52 -14.01
C TYR A 462 12.00 -17.28 -12.75
N ARG A 463 12.06 -16.64 -11.58
CA ARG A 463 11.56 -17.22 -10.33
C ARG A 463 10.04 -17.48 -10.40
N TYR A 464 9.27 -16.55 -10.96
CA TYR A 464 7.83 -16.72 -11.22
C TYR A 464 7.57 -17.91 -12.16
N GLN A 465 8.38 -18.05 -13.21
CA GLN A 465 8.33 -19.17 -14.16
C GLN A 465 8.94 -20.48 -13.62
N ARG A 466 9.41 -20.53 -12.36
CA ARG A 466 10.13 -21.67 -11.74
C ARG A 466 11.45 -22.07 -12.41
N LYS A 467 12.01 -21.20 -13.26
CA LYS A 467 13.33 -21.33 -13.86
C LYS A 467 14.42 -20.90 -12.87
N LEU A 468 14.64 -21.73 -11.85
CA LEU A 468 15.47 -21.36 -10.69
C LEU A 468 16.95 -21.17 -11.04
N GLY A 469 17.48 -21.92 -12.01
CA GLY A 469 18.87 -21.79 -12.45
C GLY A 469 19.13 -20.44 -13.14
N GLU A 470 18.22 -20.04 -14.04
CA GLU A 470 18.24 -18.76 -14.72
C GLU A 470 18.00 -17.62 -13.74
N ALA A 471 17.04 -17.77 -12.81
CA ALA A 471 16.80 -16.79 -11.76
C ALA A 471 18.07 -16.56 -10.91
N ALA A 472 18.72 -17.63 -10.45
CA ALA A 472 19.96 -17.54 -9.68
C ALA A 472 21.08 -16.83 -10.46
N ARG A 473 21.18 -17.08 -11.77
CA ARG A 473 22.16 -16.41 -12.65
C ARG A 473 21.92 -14.91 -12.68
N GLU A 474 20.69 -14.47 -12.90
CA GLU A 474 20.41 -13.03 -12.99
C GLU A 474 20.55 -12.31 -11.64
N PHE A 475 20.19 -12.95 -10.51
CA PHE A 475 20.48 -12.36 -9.20
C PHE A 475 21.98 -12.26 -8.91
N LYS A 476 22.79 -13.24 -9.33
CA LYS A 476 24.26 -13.15 -9.23
C LYS A 476 24.83 -12.00 -10.07
N ASN A 477 24.29 -11.79 -11.27
CA ASN A 477 24.66 -10.65 -12.12
C ASN A 477 24.33 -9.32 -11.44
N ALA A 478 23.11 -9.18 -10.90
CA ALA A 478 22.70 -7.99 -10.15
C ALA A 478 23.60 -7.74 -8.93
N ILE A 479 23.91 -8.76 -8.14
CA ILE A 479 24.83 -8.66 -6.98
C ILE A 479 26.20 -8.14 -7.40
N ARG A 480 26.78 -8.70 -8.48
CA ARG A 480 28.11 -8.31 -8.96
C ARG A 480 28.19 -6.84 -9.38
N LEU A 481 27.10 -6.30 -9.91
CA LEU A 481 27.01 -4.88 -10.28
C LEU A 481 26.82 -4.01 -9.05
N LEU A 482 25.96 -4.42 -8.13
CA LEU A 482 25.66 -3.70 -6.89
C LEU A 482 26.87 -3.63 -5.94
N GLU A 483 27.70 -4.67 -5.87
CA GLU A 483 28.94 -4.66 -5.05
C GLU A 483 29.98 -3.63 -5.50
N LYS A 484 29.85 -3.09 -6.72
CA LYS A 484 30.73 -2.04 -7.25
C LYS A 484 30.20 -0.63 -7.03
N LYS A 485 28.98 -0.48 -6.51
CA LYS A 485 28.32 0.81 -6.27
C LYS A 485 28.47 1.25 -4.81
N PRO A 486 28.59 2.55 -4.51
CA PRO A 486 28.42 3.07 -3.16
C PRO A 486 27.08 2.62 -2.57
N LYS A 487 27.06 2.32 -1.27
CA LYS A 487 25.91 1.70 -0.60
C LYS A 487 24.64 2.56 -0.65
N ASP A 488 24.83 3.87 -0.60
CA ASP A 488 23.85 4.94 -0.62
C ASP A 488 23.48 5.40 -2.04
N GLU A 489 24.16 4.91 -3.08
CA GLU A 489 23.84 5.25 -4.47
C GLU A 489 22.42 4.78 -4.81
N GLN A 490 21.57 5.69 -5.28
CA GLN A 490 20.27 5.35 -5.85
C GLN A 490 20.45 4.64 -7.18
N VAL A 491 19.66 3.57 -7.40
CA VAL A 491 19.74 2.82 -8.65
C VAL A 491 18.85 3.47 -9.71
N ARG A 492 19.40 3.73 -10.89
CA ARG A 492 18.69 4.31 -12.05
C ARG A 492 17.36 3.58 -12.30
N PHE A 493 16.27 4.34 -12.52
CA PHE A 493 14.86 3.91 -12.61
C PHE A 493 14.19 3.45 -11.31
N CYS A 494 14.87 3.63 -10.18
CA CYS A 494 14.38 3.20 -8.87
C CYS A 494 14.94 4.14 -7.78
N GLU A 495 14.57 5.42 -7.87
CA GLU A 495 15.04 6.49 -6.96
C GLU A 495 14.67 6.22 -5.49
N ASP A 496 13.68 5.36 -5.23
CA ASP A 496 13.24 4.99 -3.89
C ASP A 496 14.12 3.93 -3.21
N PHE A 497 15.10 3.32 -3.91
CA PHE A 497 15.91 2.22 -3.39
C PHE A 497 17.41 2.40 -3.60
N THR A 498 18.18 2.19 -2.54
CA THR A 498 19.65 2.24 -2.58
C THR A 498 20.27 0.95 -3.12
N ALA A 499 21.51 1.03 -3.59
CA ALA A 499 22.29 -0.12 -4.00
C ALA A 499 22.40 -1.18 -2.89
N GLU A 500 22.58 -0.76 -1.62
CA GLU A 500 22.62 -1.68 -0.47
C GLU A 500 21.31 -2.44 -0.27
N PHE A 501 20.17 -1.76 -0.43
CA PHE A 501 18.85 -2.40 -0.30
C PHE A 501 18.66 -3.49 -1.35
N LEU A 502 18.92 -3.18 -2.62
CA LEU A 502 18.79 -4.15 -3.71
C LEU A 502 19.81 -5.30 -3.57
N LEU A 503 21.00 -5.02 -3.07
CA LEU A 503 22.04 -6.04 -2.85
C LEU A 503 21.56 -7.06 -1.82
N ARG A 504 20.95 -6.58 -0.72
CA ARG A 504 20.36 -7.43 0.31
C ARG A 504 19.17 -8.24 -0.22
N ALA A 505 18.29 -7.63 -1.02
CA ALA A 505 17.16 -8.32 -1.64
C ALA A 505 17.62 -9.47 -2.58
N CYS A 506 18.64 -9.22 -3.41
CA CYS A 506 19.24 -10.22 -4.29
C CYS A 506 19.87 -11.37 -3.50
N ARG A 507 20.68 -11.08 -2.48
CA ARG A 507 21.35 -12.10 -1.66
C ARG A 507 20.35 -13.00 -0.93
N ASN A 508 19.30 -12.41 -0.36
CA ASN A 508 18.23 -13.15 0.31
C ASN A 508 17.50 -14.08 -0.67
N THR A 509 17.16 -13.57 -1.85
CA THR A 509 16.49 -14.38 -2.88
C THR A 509 17.38 -15.50 -3.39
N LEU A 510 18.67 -15.23 -3.63
CA LEU A 510 19.63 -16.24 -4.08
C LEU A 510 19.80 -17.35 -3.03
N ALA A 511 19.88 -17.00 -1.74
CA ALA A 511 19.94 -17.98 -0.66
C ALA A 511 18.68 -18.89 -0.62
N GLN A 512 17.50 -18.34 -0.90
CA GLN A 512 16.27 -19.14 -1.00
C GLN A 512 16.28 -20.07 -2.20
N ILE A 513 16.83 -19.64 -3.34
CA ILE A 513 16.98 -20.48 -4.54
C ILE A 513 17.95 -21.63 -4.24
N SER A 514 19.11 -21.36 -3.63
CA SER A 514 20.11 -22.39 -3.29
C SER A 514 19.58 -23.44 -2.31
N ARG A 515 18.80 -23.04 -1.29
CA ARG A 515 18.15 -23.97 -0.34
C ARG A 515 17.13 -24.90 -1.02
N ARG A 516 16.58 -24.49 -2.16
CA ARG A 516 15.63 -25.28 -2.96
C ARG A 516 16.34 -26.13 -4.03
N GLY A 517 17.46 -25.67 -4.57
CA GLY A 517 18.28 -26.40 -5.55
C GLY A 517 18.88 -27.69 -5.01
N GLY A 518 19.35 -27.70 -3.75
CA GLY A 518 19.90 -28.91 -3.11
C GLY A 518 18.88 -30.00 -2.75
N LYS A 519 17.60 -29.84 -3.12
CA LYS A 519 16.56 -30.89 -2.99
C LYS A 519 16.21 -31.54 -4.35
N TYR A 520 16.81 -31.10 -5.44
CA TYR A 520 16.52 -31.54 -6.82
C TYR A 520 17.78 -31.88 -7.64
N GLU A 521 18.95 -32.02 -7.00
CA GLU A 521 20.16 -32.64 -7.58
C GLU A 521 20.32 -34.07 -7.07
#